data_AF-D0WGF1-F1
#
_entry.id   AF-D0WGF1-F1
#
_cell.length_a   1.000
_cell.length_b   1.000
_cell.length_c   1.000
_cell.angle_alpha   90.00
_cell.angle_beta   90.00
_cell.angle_gamma   90.00
#
_symmetry.space_group_name_H-M   'P 1'
#
loop_
_entity.id
_entity.type
_entity.pdbx_description
1 polymer ?
#
loop_
_entity_poly.entity_id
_entity_poly.type
_entity_poly.pdbx_seq_one_letter_code
_entity_poly.pdbx_strand_id
1 'polypeptide(L)'
;MGLFFREDGYTTVGAALAVLLTCSLVCMSAWAYEAQSRTSSIQSIADAAALAAENEVAEFDRVVKVADATLLSMSLTGIVLLGVGTVCCCVPAAAPLGERLVEAGAKVIEKRSAVAKRFSESLNAAQAALPALAVASAEAVILENASDDLHLLGYVEVVPWKGEAIDVPDPASLKDASDTAESNAEEAERLAKEADEASTRANEALERGFEADCGAYPGACMRERAETLSTISPIDNPLYESSATWTFSVALERARAYYRCRYDQERPASASMEEEVRSALRKRFYDFAMDELARGRAYDDGVSEPDLYFPLLPKNADELKRTSLYTDPLFPVSGGAHRYLCAWSGCPSLAESGSAGMGSLSHIDAGTLEVCPHCGVNASYMGRVMAASSSIDNGFEYHYRIVADAAEEYESSKKAAVEKTNEAKDLVTNTFDALGRALADAVSYRIEAFPPGRFGVVVAVSADASAEAPAAFVTAPGDLGSFTAISASTCVEDPSENVMASLLDGAREEVDSELVAGGDVALGIWGVMIDAYGGGVDALASGIESILNGIPLIGPSGLGTWASDELTRRIRDIGLEPASTGAPKPVVINTRHVLDRVDGPLAEAIMRVKEVAP
;
A
#
# COMPACT_ATOMS: atom_id res chain seq x y z
N MET A 1 26.64 100.49 49.82
CA MET A 1 25.37 99.92 49.31
C MET A 1 25.73 98.57 48.68
N GLY A 2 25.73 97.44 49.37
CA GLY A 2 24.90 97.08 50.51
C GLY A 2 23.57 96.54 50.01
N LEU A 3 23.56 95.34 49.44
CA LEU A 3 22.39 94.49 49.27
C LEU A 3 22.85 93.04 49.01
N PHE A 4 22.37 92.11 49.85
CA PHE A 4 22.45 90.64 49.77
C PHE A 4 23.53 89.85 50.52
N PHE A 5 24.10 90.32 51.64
CA PHE A 5 24.71 89.39 52.60
C PHE A 5 24.18 89.65 54.00
N ARG A 6 23.33 88.72 54.48
CA ARG A 6 22.89 88.61 55.88
C ARG A 6 23.77 87.54 56.53
N GLU A 7 24.46 87.85 57.63
CA GLU A 7 25.33 86.90 58.36
C GLU A 7 24.55 85.82 59.14
N ASP A 8 23.21 85.95 59.24
CA ASP A 8 22.33 84.97 59.89
C ASP A 8 21.53 84.10 58.88
N GLY A 9 21.95 84.05 57.61
CA GLY A 9 21.24 83.33 56.54
C GLY A 9 22.16 82.45 55.69
N TYR A 10 21.58 81.40 55.07
CA TYR A 10 22.24 80.42 54.19
C TYR A 10 22.84 81.00 52.89
N THR A 11 23.15 82.30 52.83
CA THR A 11 23.67 83.01 51.65
C THR A 11 25.17 83.26 51.81
N THR A 12 25.98 82.21 51.87
CA THR A 12 27.45 82.30 51.73
C THR A 12 27.85 82.00 50.29
N VAL A 13 29.04 82.44 49.84
CA VAL A 13 29.59 82.06 48.52
C VAL A 13 29.63 80.54 48.36
N GLY A 14 29.93 79.80 49.43
CA GLY A 14 29.89 78.34 49.45
C GLY A 14 28.49 77.75 49.24
N ALA A 15 27.46 78.34 49.85
CA ALA A 15 26.06 77.92 49.64
C ALA A 15 25.57 78.25 48.21
N ALA A 16 25.95 79.41 47.67
CA ALA A 16 25.65 79.75 46.28
C ALA A 16 26.33 78.80 45.28
N LEU A 17 27.60 78.44 45.53
CA LEU A 17 28.32 77.44 44.73
C LEU A 17 27.70 76.05 44.85
N ALA A 18 27.29 75.63 46.06
CA ALA A 18 26.63 74.34 46.26
C ALA A 18 25.27 74.27 45.54
N VAL A 19 24.46 75.34 45.57
CA VAL A 19 23.20 75.43 44.82
C VAL A 19 23.47 75.39 43.31
N LEU A 20 24.46 76.15 42.81
CA LEU A 20 24.83 76.13 41.38
C LEU A 20 25.32 74.75 40.92
N LEU A 21 26.17 74.08 41.71
CA LEU A 21 26.63 72.72 41.44
C LEU A 21 25.47 71.72 41.44
N THR A 22 24.55 71.83 42.40
CA THR A 22 23.37 70.96 42.48
C THR A 22 22.44 71.17 41.29
N CYS A 23 22.15 72.42 40.92
CA CYS A 23 21.37 72.74 39.72
C CYS A 23 22.05 72.25 38.45
N SER A 24 23.37 72.39 38.33
CA SER A 24 24.15 71.88 37.19
C SER A 24 24.08 70.36 37.07
N LEU A 25 24.21 69.65 38.20
CA LEU A 25 24.09 68.18 38.26
C LEU A 25 22.68 67.70 37.90
N VAL A 26 21.64 68.40 38.36
CA VAL A 26 20.24 68.07 38.03
C VAL A 26 19.98 68.30 36.54
N CYS A 27 20.42 69.42 35.97
CA CYS A 27 20.31 69.69 34.53
C CYS A 27 21.08 68.66 33.69
N MET A 28 22.30 68.29 34.10
CA MET A 28 23.09 67.24 33.42
C MET A 28 22.44 65.86 33.53
N SER A 29 21.85 65.52 34.67
CA SER A 29 21.14 64.24 34.85
C SER A 29 19.84 64.20 34.03
N ALA A 30 19.11 65.31 33.96
CA ALA A 30 17.93 65.44 33.11
C ALA A 30 18.29 65.31 31.63
N TRP A 31 19.36 65.99 31.19
CA TRP A 31 19.88 65.86 29.83
C TRP A 31 20.33 64.42 29.52
N ALA A 32 21.06 63.77 30.43
CA ALA A 32 21.51 62.39 30.23
C ALA A 32 20.33 61.41 30.17
N TYR A 33 19.31 61.59 31.01
CA TYR A 33 18.09 60.79 30.97
C TYR A 33 17.32 61.00 29.67
N GLU A 34 17.19 62.24 29.19
CA GLU A 34 16.51 62.53 27.92
C GLU A 34 17.28 61.94 26.73
N ALA A 35 18.60 62.10 26.69
CA ALA A 35 19.46 61.51 25.67
C ALA A 35 19.37 59.97 25.67
N GLN A 36 19.40 59.35 26.85
CA GLN A 36 19.26 57.90 27.00
C GLN A 36 17.87 57.41 26.59
N SER A 37 16.81 58.13 26.97
CA SER A 37 15.44 57.81 26.58
C SER A 37 15.27 57.88 25.06
N ARG A 38 15.78 58.93 24.41
CA ARG A 38 15.72 59.08 22.94
C ARG A 38 16.54 58.01 22.23
N THR A 39 17.73 57.69 22.72
CA THR A 39 18.55 56.59 22.17
C THR A 39 17.84 55.24 22.28
N SER A 40 17.21 54.97 23.43
CA SER A 40 16.41 53.75 23.62
C SER A 40 15.21 53.67 22.68
N SER A 41 14.55 54.81 22.40
CA SER A 41 13.47 54.89 21.42
C SER A 41 13.98 54.59 20.01
N ILE A 42 15.13 55.14 19.60
CA ILE A 42 15.72 54.89 18.28
C ILE A 42 16.12 53.41 18.12
N GLN A 43 16.66 52.78 19.17
CA GLN A 43 16.91 51.33 19.15
C GLN A 43 15.62 50.52 19.00
N SER A 44 14.55 50.90 19.71
CA SER A 44 13.25 50.22 19.59
C SER A 44 12.66 50.35 18.19
N ILE A 45 12.84 51.50 17.52
CA ILE A 45 12.43 51.73 16.13
C ILE A 45 13.28 50.86 15.18
N ALA A 46 14.60 50.77 15.38
CA ALA A 46 15.46 49.93 14.57
C ALA A 46 15.11 48.43 14.72
N ASP A 47 14.82 47.98 15.94
CA ASP A 47 14.37 46.61 16.22
C ASP A 47 13.02 46.31 15.53
N ALA A 48 12.05 47.22 15.64
CA ALA A 48 10.75 47.07 14.98
C ALA A 48 10.87 47.08 13.45
N ALA A 49 11.71 47.95 12.88
CA ALA A 49 11.96 48.01 11.45
C ALA A 49 12.68 46.74 10.94
N ALA A 50 13.64 46.20 11.69
CA ALA A 50 14.29 44.94 11.35
C ALA A 50 13.32 43.76 11.39
N LEU A 51 12.45 43.69 12.41
CA LEU A 51 11.38 42.68 12.50
C LEU A 51 10.39 42.79 11.34
N ALA A 52 9.97 44.01 10.98
CA ALA A 52 9.04 44.24 9.88
C ALA A 52 9.62 43.85 8.52
N ALA A 53 10.89 44.18 8.28
CA ALA A 53 11.57 43.78 7.05
C ALA A 53 11.77 42.26 6.95
N GLU A 54 12.17 41.61 8.05
CA GLU A 54 12.33 40.16 8.10
C GLU A 54 10.98 39.42 8.01
N ASN A 55 9.88 40.05 8.42
CA ASN A 55 8.54 39.46 8.30
C ASN A 55 8.16 39.19 6.83
N GLU A 56 8.61 40.02 5.87
CA GLU A 56 8.39 39.76 4.43
C GLU A 56 9.06 38.45 3.97
N VAL A 57 10.26 38.17 4.47
CA VAL A 57 10.97 36.91 4.22
C VAL A 57 10.25 35.74 4.89
N ALA A 58 9.80 35.94 6.14
CA ALA A 58 9.02 34.93 6.87
C ALA A 58 7.71 34.56 6.15
N GLU A 59 6.99 35.56 5.61
CA GLU A 59 5.75 35.32 4.85
C GLU A 59 6.02 34.59 3.55
N PHE A 60 7.10 34.93 2.84
CA PHE A 60 7.52 34.19 1.65
C PHE A 60 7.82 32.72 1.97
N ASP A 61 8.58 32.45 3.03
CA ASP A 61 8.90 31.08 3.45
C ASP A 61 7.64 30.27 3.82
N ARG A 62 6.61 30.92 4.41
CA ARG A 62 5.29 30.27 4.62
C ARG A 62 4.65 29.87 3.30
N VAL A 63 4.66 30.75 2.30
CA VAL A 63 4.12 30.46 0.96
C VAL A 63 4.88 29.32 0.28
N VAL A 64 6.21 29.27 0.41
CA VAL A 64 7.03 28.16 -0.10
C VAL A 64 6.61 26.84 0.56
N LYS A 65 6.47 26.80 1.89
CA LYS A 65 6.04 25.58 2.62
C LYS A 65 4.66 25.11 2.18
N VAL A 66 3.72 26.03 1.98
CA VAL A 66 2.38 25.71 1.46
C VAL A 66 2.43 25.14 0.03
N ALA A 67 3.24 25.74 -0.84
CA ALA A 67 3.43 25.26 -2.21
C ALA A 67 4.07 23.87 -2.25
N ASP A 68 5.08 23.65 -1.42
CA ASP A 68 5.75 22.35 -1.25
C ASP A 68 4.78 21.26 -0.76
N ALA A 69 4.02 21.55 0.30
CA ALA A 69 3.02 20.62 0.82
C ALA A 69 1.91 20.31 -0.18
N THR A 70 1.51 21.30 -0.98
CA THR A 70 0.56 21.10 -2.09
C THR A 70 1.14 20.13 -3.13
N LEU A 71 2.39 20.33 -3.57
CA LEU A 71 2.99 19.44 -4.58
C LEU A 71 3.24 18.03 -4.05
N LEU A 72 3.69 17.88 -2.80
CA LEU A 72 3.91 16.56 -2.21
C LEU A 72 2.57 15.83 -2.03
N SER A 73 1.57 16.48 -1.46
CA SER A 73 0.24 15.87 -1.28
C SER A 73 -0.40 15.48 -2.62
N MET A 74 -0.28 16.29 -3.68
CA MET A 74 -0.73 15.89 -5.02
C MET A 74 0.03 14.66 -5.54
N SER A 75 1.33 14.59 -5.33
CA SER A 75 2.16 13.44 -5.76
C SER A 75 1.75 12.16 -5.05
N LEU A 76 1.56 12.23 -3.73
CA LEU A 76 1.06 11.12 -2.91
C LEU A 76 -0.36 10.71 -3.31
N THR A 77 -1.26 11.66 -3.54
CA THR A 77 -2.62 11.40 -4.02
C THR A 77 -2.60 10.66 -5.36
N GLY A 78 -1.75 11.10 -6.30
CA GLY A 78 -1.57 10.42 -7.58
C GLY A 78 -1.12 8.97 -7.40
N ILE A 79 -0.06 8.74 -6.61
CA ILE A 79 0.46 7.39 -6.33
C ILE A 79 -0.60 6.49 -5.68
N VAL A 80 -1.32 7.01 -4.67
CA VAL A 80 -2.36 6.24 -3.96
C VAL A 80 -3.52 5.90 -4.88
N LEU A 81 -3.98 6.85 -5.71
CA LEU A 81 -5.04 6.60 -6.69
C LEU A 81 -4.64 5.51 -7.70
N LEU A 82 -3.40 5.55 -8.21
CA LEU A 82 -2.88 4.52 -9.11
C LEU A 82 -2.77 3.15 -8.42
N GLY A 83 -2.26 3.12 -7.18
CA GLY A 83 -2.09 1.90 -6.40
C GLY A 83 -3.43 1.24 -6.04
N VAL A 84 -4.34 2.00 -5.43
CA VAL A 84 -5.69 1.53 -5.09
C VAL A 84 -6.47 1.17 -6.36
N GLY A 85 -6.31 1.95 -7.44
CA GLY A 85 -6.91 1.64 -8.74
C GLY A 85 -6.45 0.29 -9.28
N THR A 86 -5.15 0.01 -9.22
CA THR A 86 -4.57 -1.28 -9.62
C THR A 86 -5.10 -2.44 -8.75
N VAL A 87 -5.23 -2.25 -7.43
CA VAL A 87 -5.84 -3.25 -6.53
C VAL A 87 -7.29 -3.53 -6.93
N CYS A 88 -8.07 -2.49 -7.25
CA CYS A 88 -9.45 -2.65 -7.71
C CYS A 88 -9.55 -3.40 -9.04
N CYS A 89 -8.62 -3.19 -9.97
CA CYS A 89 -8.55 -3.96 -11.23
C CYS A 89 -8.29 -5.47 -10.97
N CYS A 90 -7.72 -5.85 -9.84
CA CYS A 90 -7.54 -7.25 -9.45
C CYS A 90 -8.82 -7.96 -9.00
N VAL A 91 -9.96 -7.23 -8.96
CA VAL A 91 -11.24 -7.75 -8.49
C VAL A 91 -12.32 -7.38 -9.52
N PRO A 92 -12.94 -8.35 -10.22
CA PRO A 92 -13.89 -8.06 -11.29
C PRO A 92 -15.06 -7.15 -10.87
N ALA A 93 -15.54 -7.27 -9.62
CA ALA A 93 -16.61 -6.42 -9.09
C ALA A 93 -16.18 -4.97 -8.83
N ALA A 94 -14.89 -4.71 -8.63
CA ALA A 94 -14.32 -3.39 -8.35
C ALA A 94 -13.57 -2.77 -9.56
N ALA A 95 -13.36 -3.53 -10.63
CA ALA A 95 -12.59 -3.06 -11.80
C ALA A 95 -13.09 -1.74 -12.41
N PRO A 96 -14.41 -1.46 -12.55
CA PRO A 96 -14.88 -0.16 -13.03
C PRO A 96 -14.52 1.03 -12.13
N LEU A 97 -14.36 0.79 -10.81
CA LEU A 97 -13.82 1.79 -9.89
C LEU A 97 -12.30 1.90 -10.09
N GLY A 98 -11.61 0.77 -10.28
CA GLY A 98 -10.18 0.71 -10.55
C GLY A 98 -9.74 1.57 -11.73
N GLU A 99 -10.38 1.40 -12.89
CA GLU A 99 -10.11 2.20 -14.09
C GLU A 99 -10.25 3.70 -13.83
N ARG A 100 -11.33 4.11 -13.14
CA ARG A 100 -11.58 5.52 -12.79
C ARG A 100 -10.53 6.08 -11.84
N LEU A 101 -10.07 5.29 -10.88
CA LEU A 101 -9.03 5.69 -9.94
C LEU A 101 -7.66 5.81 -10.64
N VAL A 102 -7.33 4.89 -11.54
CA VAL A 102 -6.11 4.97 -12.37
C VAL A 102 -6.14 6.23 -13.23
N GLU A 103 -7.24 6.49 -13.93
CA GLU A 103 -7.41 7.70 -14.76
C GLU A 103 -7.34 8.99 -13.91
N ALA A 104 -7.93 8.98 -12.71
CA ALA A 104 -7.86 10.11 -11.79
C ALA A 104 -6.43 10.35 -11.29
N GLY A 105 -5.69 9.28 -10.95
CA GLY A 105 -4.30 9.34 -10.53
C GLY A 105 -3.41 9.96 -11.60
N ALA A 106 -3.55 9.51 -12.86
CA ALA A 106 -2.84 10.06 -14.01
C ALA A 106 -3.11 11.57 -14.18
N LYS A 107 -4.38 11.98 -14.12
CA LYS A 107 -4.77 13.40 -14.19
C LYS A 107 -4.19 14.23 -13.05
N VAL A 108 -4.14 13.70 -11.83
CA VAL A 108 -3.53 14.40 -10.68
C VAL A 108 -2.03 14.63 -10.92
N ILE A 109 -1.31 13.63 -11.44
CA ILE A 109 0.13 13.75 -11.75
C ILE A 109 0.38 14.77 -12.86
N GLU A 110 -0.45 14.78 -13.91
CA GLU A 110 -0.38 15.79 -14.97
C GLU A 110 -0.61 17.20 -14.40
N LYS A 111 -1.64 17.37 -13.57
CA LYS A 111 -1.95 18.65 -12.92
C LYS A 111 -0.83 19.09 -11.98
N ARG A 112 -0.24 18.17 -11.21
CA ARG A 112 0.90 18.45 -10.33
C ARG A 112 2.05 19.08 -11.11
N SER A 113 2.36 18.56 -12.30
CA SER A 113 3.43 19.08 -13.15
C SER A 113 3.13 20.50 -13.65
N ALA A 114 1.88 20.78 -14.03
CA ALA A 114 1.45 22.12 -14.41
C ALA A 114 1.48 23.12 -13.24
N VAL A 115 1.09 22.68 -12.04
CA VAL A 115 1.14 23.48 -10.80
C VAL A 115 2.58 23.76 -10.39
N ALA A 116 3.48 22.76 -10.44
CA ALA A 116 4.89 22.91 -10.11
C ALA A 116 5.59 23.98 -10.96
N LYS A 117 5.30 24.00 -12.27
CA LYS A 117 5.81 25.04 -13.17
C LYS A 117 5.31 26.44 -12.78
N ARG A 118 4.02 26.57 -12.47
CA ARG A 118 3.43 27.85 -12.03
C ARG A 118 3.99 28.32 -10.69
N PHE A 119 4.19 27.41 -9.74
CA PHE A 119 4.84 27.74 -8.47
C PHE A 119 6.28 28.19 -8.68
N SER A 120 7.06 27.50 -9.50
CA SER A 120 8.42 27.94 -9.83
C SER A 120 8.43 29.35 -10.43
N GLU A 121 7.57 29.63 -11.41
CA GLU A 121 7.48 30.96 -12.04
C GLU A 121 7.04 32.06 -11.04
N SER A 122 5.99 31.80 -10.25
CA SER A 122 5.42 32.77 -9.31
C SER A 122 6.31 33.01 -8.08
N LEU A 123 6.90 31.95 -7.50
CA LEU A 123 7.83 32.05 -6.38
C LEU A 123 9.11 32.77 -6.79
N ASN A 124 9.66 32.53 -7.98
CA ASN A 124 10.81 33.30 -8.46
C ASN A 124 10.46 34.79 -8.66
N ALA A 125 9.25 35.09 -9.15
CA ALA A 125 8.79 36.48 -9.30
C ALA A 125 8.62 37.18 -7.94
N ALA A 126 8.01 36.49 -6.96
CA ALA A 126 7.87 36.99 -5.59
C ALA A 126 9.25 37.17 -4.91
N GLN A 127 10.14 36.18 -5.07
CA GLN A 127 11.51 36.22 -4.55
C GLN A 127 12.28 37.44 -5.06
N ALA A 128 12.12 37.80 -6.34
CA ALA A 128 12.78 38.95 -6.93
C ALA A 128 12.32 40.30 -6.33
N ALA A 129 11.11 40.37 -5.77
CA ALA A 129 10.56 41.56 -5.13
C ALA A 129 10.94 41.68 -3.65
N LEU A 130 11.38 40.60 -2.99
CA LEU A 130 11.63 40.55 -1.55
C LEU A 130 12.53 41.67 -1.01
N PRO A 131 13.69 42.00 -1.63
CA PRO A 131 14.52 43.07 -1.09
C PRO A 131 13.82 44.44 -1.09
N ALA A 132 13.00 44.71 -2.11
CA ALA A 132 12.26 45.96 -2.20
C ALA A 132 11.10 46.02 -1.18
N LEU A 133 10.40 44.90 -0.98
CA LEU A 133 9.34 44.79 0.02
C LEU A 133 9.91 44.94 1.44
N ALA A 134 11.00 44.25 1.76
CA ALA A 134 11.68 44.36 3.05
C ALA A 134 12.13 45.80 3.36
N VAL A 135 12.70 46.50 2.37
CA VAL A 135 13.06 47.93 2.50
C VAL A 135 11.81 48.79 2.75
N ALA A 136 10.74 48.58 1.98
CA ALA A 136 9.51 49.36 2.12
C ALA A 136 8.82 49.13 3.48
N SER A 137 8.79 47.90 3.99
CA SER A 137 8.21 47.57 5.28
C SER A 137 9.01 48.18 6.44
N ALA A 138 10.35 48.15 6.38
CA ALA A 138 11.19 48.88 7.34
C ALA A 138 11.01 50.41 7.23
N GLU A 139 10.95 50.96 6.02
CA GLU A 139 10.76 52.40 5.79
C GLU A 139 9.42 52.88 6.36
N ALA A 140 8.34 52.11 6.18
CA ALA A 140 7.03 52.42 6.75
C ALA A 140 7.09 52.55 8.27
N VAL A 141 7.74 51.59 8.96
CA VAL A 141 7.93 51.65 10.42
C VAL A 141 8.75 52.87 10.83
N ILE A 142 9.81 53.20 10.08
CA ILE A 142 10.67 54.35 10.38
C ILE A 142 9.89 55.67 10.20
N LEU A 143 9.13 55.82 9.11
CA LEU A 143 8.35 57.01 8.82
C LEU A 143 7.19 57.21 9.81
N GLU A 144 6.51 56.15 10.23
CA GLU A 144 5.44 56.21 11.24
C GLU A 144 5.93 56.71 12.60
N ASN A 145 7.23 56.53 12.90
CA ASN A 145 7.85 56.97 14.14
C ASN A 145 8.60 58.31 14.00
N ALA A 146 8.63 58.92 12.82
CA ALA A 146 9.20 60.26 12.61
C ALA A 146 8.22 61.36 13.07
N SER A 147 8.76 62.51 13.47
CA SER A 147 7.97 63.67 13.88
C SER A 147 8.66 64.99 13.52
N ASP A 148 8.00 66.13 13.74
CA ASP A 148 8.57 67.46 13.45
C ASP A 148 9.89 67.72 14.22
N ASP A 149 10.06 67.09 15.39
CA ASP A 149 11.23 67.23 16.27
C ASP A 149 12.22 66.05 16.17
N LEU A 150 11.93 65.05 15.31
CA LEU A 150 12.74 63.83 15.15
C LEU A 150 12.80 63.42 13.67
N HIS A 151 13.91 63.78 13.02
CA HIS A 151 14.17 63.38 11.64
C HIS A 151 14.91 62.04 11.61
N LEU A 152 14.34 61.07 10.91
CA LEU A 152 14.87 59.71 10.81
C LEU A 152 15.33 59.40 9.39
N LEU A 153 16.48 58.76 9.27
CA LEU A 153 17.02 58.21 8.04
C LEU A 153 17.33 56.73 8.25
N GLY A 154 16.68 55.88 7.45
CA GLY A 154 16.84 54.43 7.49
C GLY A 154 17.76 53.90 6.39
N TYR A 155 18.52 52.85 6.72
CA TYR A 155 19.20 51.98 5.76
C TYR A 155 18.86 50.53 6.08
N VAL A 156 18.60 49.72 5.05
CA VAL A 156 18.17 48.32 5.18
C VAL A 156 19.04 47.45 4.28
N GLU A 157 19.69 46.43 4.87
CA GLU A 157 20.45 45.39 4.16
C GLU A 157 19.76 44.05 4.30
N VAL A 158 19.34 43.46 3.18
CA VAL A 158 18.78 42.11 3.13
C VAL A 158 19.89 41.13 2.79
N VAL A 159 20.12 40.11 3.63
CA VAL A 159 21.29 39.23 3.50
C VAL A 159 20.88 37.77 3.22
N PRO A 160 21.25 37.20 2.05
CA PRO A 160 21.86 37.86 0.90
C PRO A 160 20.85 38.74 0.16
N TRP A 161 21.34 39.67 -0.68
CA TRP A 161 20.46 40.52 -1.49
C TRP A 161 19.80 39.77 -2.66
N LYS A 162 20.40 38.67 -3.10
CA LYS A 162 19.88 37.81 -4.18
C LYS A 162 19.67 36.39 -3.67
N GLY A 163 18.54 35.82 -4.04
CA GLY A 163 18.27 34.40 -3.84
C GLY A 163 18.71 33.56 -5.03
N GLU A 164 18.60 32.25 -4.86
CA GLU A 164 18.86 31.26 -5.93
C GLU A 164 17.58 30.96 -6.68
N ALA A 165 17.68 30.55 -7.94
CA ALA A 165 16.49 30.25 -8.74
C ALA A 165 15.80 29.01 -8.18
N ILE A 166 14.49 29.12 -7.96
CA ILE A 166 13.65 28.01 -7.51
C ILE A 166 13.26 27.20 -8.74
N ASP A 167 13.65 25.93 -8.79
CA ASP A 167 13.25 25.00 -9.84
C ASP A 167 12.75 23.70 -9.21
N VAL A 168 11.67 23.17 -9.76
CA VAL A 168 11.09 21.91 -9.29
C VAL A 168 11.44 20.83 -10.31
N PRO A 169 12.16 19.76 -9.91
CA PRO A 169 12.54 18.70 -10.82
C PRO A 169 11.36 18.07 -11.56
N ASP A 170 11.61 17.65 -12.81
CA ASP A 170 10.65 16.92 -13.62
C ASP A 170 10.30 15.57 -12.94
N PRO A 171 9.01 15.27 -12.70
CA PRO A 171 8.60 14.08 -11.96
C PRO A 171 8.59 12.82 -12.85
N ALA A 172 9.74 12.45 -13.42
CA ALA A 172 9.86 11.39 -14.42
C ALA A 172 9.38 10.03 -13.90
N SER A 173 9.67 9.65 -12.64
CA SER A 173 9.21 8.36 -12.09
C SER A 173 7.72 8.35 -11.75
N LEU A 174 7.11 9.50 -11.42
CA LEU A 174 5.64 9.59 -11.30
C LEU A 174 4.96 9.35 -12.65
N LYS A 175 5.54 9.89 -13.73
CA LYS A 175 5.04 9.65 -15.08
C LYS A 175 5.21 8.18 -15.49
N ASP A 176 6.37 7.58 -15.25
CA ASP A 176 6.61 6.14 -15.48
C ASP A 176 5.58 5.27 -14.76
N ALA A 177 5.29 5.60 -13.49
CA ALA A 177 4.29 4.89 -12.71
C ALA A 177 2.85 5.07 -13.24
N SER A 178 2.49 6.28 -13.69
CA SER A 178 1.21 6.56 -14.35
C SER A 178 1.07 5.75 -15.64
N ASP A 179 2.04 5.87 -16.54
CA ASP A 179 2.05 5.20 -17.84
C ASP A 179 1.98 3.66 -17.65
N THR A 180 2.72 3.13 -16.67
CA THR A 180 2.71 1.70 -16.32
C THR A 180 1.33 1.26 -15.81
N ALA A 181 0.75 1.98 -14.85
CA ALA A 181 -0.55 1.66 -14.28
C ALA A 181 -1.67 1.72 -15.34
N GLU A 182 -1.69 2.77 -16.18
CA GLU A 182 -2.65 2.90 -17.28
C GLU A 182 -2.51 1.77 -18.30
N SER A 183 -1.28 1.40 -18.66
CA SER A 183 -1.03 0.32 -19.63
C SER A 183 -1.41 -1.06 -19.11
N ASN A 184 -1.32 -1.28 -17.79
CA ASN A 184 -1.55 -2.57 -17.15
C ASN A 184 -2.99 -2.75 -16.67
N ALA A 185 -3.79 -1.68 -16.53
CA ALA A 185 -5.12 -1.75 -15.90
C ALA A 185 -6.09 -2.72 -16.60
N GLU A 186 -6.24 -2.60 -17.92
CA GLU A 186 -7.16 -3.44 -18.72
C GLU A 186 -6.72 -4.92 -18.69
N GLU A 187 -5.41 -5.17 -18.78
CA GLU A 187 -4.86 -6.52 -18.74
C GLU A 187 -4.97 -7.14 -17.34
N ALA A 188 -4.77 -6.36 -16.27
CA ALA A 188 -4.97 -6.80 -14.91
C ALA A 188 -6.43 -7.20 -14.65
N GLU A 189 -7.40 -6.42 -15.14
CA GLU A 189 -8.82 -6.76 -15.08
C GLU A 189 -9.11 -8.07 -15.82
N ARG A 190 -8.59 -8.21 -17.04
CA ARG A 190 -8.81 -9.41 -17.86
C ARG A 190 -8.27 -10.66 -17.16
N LEU A 191 -7.03 -10.61 -16.65
CA LEU A 191 -6.40 -11.73 -15.95
C LEU A 191 -7.11 -12.05 -14.63
N ALA A 192 -7.54 -11.03 -13.87
CA ALA A 192 -8.30 -11.22 -12.64
C ALA A 192 -9.64 -11.93 -12.91
N LYS A 193 -10.34 -11.53 -13.98
CA LYS A 193 -11.58 -12.19 -14.40
C LYS A 193 -11.35 -13.64 -14.82
N GLU A 194 -10.35 -13.90 -15.66
CA GLU A 194 -9.99 -15.27 -16.07
C GLU A 194 -9.61 -16.15 -14.86
N ALA A 195 -8.88 -15.60 -13.89
CA ALA A 195 -8.50 -16.28 -12.66
C ALA A 195 -9.70 -16.58 -11.75
N ASP A 196 -10.63 -15.63 -11.57
CA ASP A 196 -11.84 -15.83 -10.77
C ASP A 196 -12.80 -16.83 -11.41
N GLU A 197 -12.98 -16.79 -12.74
CA GLU A 197 -13.80 -17.78 -13.48
C GLU A 197 -13.19 -19.19 -13.38
N ALA A 198 -11.87 -19.32 -13.50
CA ALA A 198 -11.19 -20.60 -13.34
C ALA A 198 -11.26 -21.11 -11.89
N SER A 199 -11.09 -20.23 -10.90
CA SER A 199 -11.20 -20.57 -9.47
C SER A 199 -12.61 -20.98 -9.10
N THR A 200 -13.63 -20.32 -9.65
CA THR A 200 -15.04 -20.67 -9.46
C THR A 200 -15.34 -22.07 -10.02
N ARG A 201 -14.90 -22.36 -11.25
CA ARG A 201 -15.05 -23.70 -11.85
C ARG A 201 -14.34 -24.77 -11.04
N ALA A 202 -13.13 -24.49 -10.52
CA ALA A 202 -12.44 -25.41 -9.64
C ALA A 202 -13.25 -25.67 -8.35
N ASN A 203 -13.76 -24.63 -7.68
CA ASN A 203 -14.57 -24.77 -6.48
C ASN A 203 -15.88 -25.55 -6.73
N GLU A 204 -16.54 -25.31 -7.87
CA GLU A 204 -17.73 -26.07 -8.27
C GLU A 204 -17.40 -27.55 -8.53
N ALA A 205 -16.26 -27.85 -9.14
CA ALA A 205 -15.79 -29.23 -9.34
C ALA A 205 -15.45 -29.91 -8.00
N LEU A 206 -14.81 -29.19 -7.08
CA LEU A 206 -14.54 -29.67 -5.72
C LEU A 206 -15.83 -30.03 -4.99
N GLU A 207 -16.84 -29.14 -5.05
CA GLU A 207 -18.15 -29.36 -4.43
C GLU A 207 -18.86 -30.59 -5.03
N ARG A 208 -18.84 -30.75 -6.36
CA ARG A 208 -19.38 -31.95 -7.02
C ARG A 208 -18.67 -33.23 -6.59
N GLY A 209 -17.35 -33.19 -6.45
CA GLY A 209 -16.56 -34.31 -5.94
C GLY A 209 -16.91 -34.65 -4.48
N PHE A 210 -17.02 -33.63 -3.63
CA PHE A 210 -17.43 -33.76 -2.23
C PHE A 210 -18.83 -34.38 -2.09
N GLU A 211 -19.81 -33.86 -2.82
CA GLU A 211 -21.20 -34.36 -2.81
C GLU A 211 -21.27 -35.84 -3.23
N ALA A 212 -20.52 -36.22 -4.27
CA ALA A 212 -20.48 -37.61 -4.73
C ALA A 212 -19.72 -38.55 -3.78
N ASP A 213 -18.69 -38.07 -3.06
CA ASP A 213 -17.98 -38.88 -2.08
C ASP A 213 -18.75 -39.03 -0.76
N CYS A 214 -19.09 -37.93 -0.10
CA CYS A 214 -19.70 -37.97 1.24
C CYS A 214 -20.74 -36.88 1.55
N GLY A 215 -20.78 -35.77 0.80
CA GLY A 215 -21.68 -34.64 1.07
C GLY A 215 -23.18 -34.99 1.01
N ALA A 216 -23.56 -35.94 0.15
CA ALA A 216 -24.95 -36.32 0.02
C ALA A 216 -25.48 -37.22 1.16
N TYR A 217 -24.65 -37.67 2.10
CA TYR A 217 -25.04 -38.55 3.21
C TYR A 217 -26.10 -37.91 4.14
N PRO A 218 -27.24 -38.54 4.53
CA PRO A 218 -27.90 -39.82 4.25
C PRO A 218 -27.80 -40.60 2.96
N GLY A 219 -27.85 -39.83 1.88
CA GLY A 219 -28.17 -40.27 0.54
C GLY A 219 -27.04 -41.03 -0.14
N ALA A 220 -27.33 -41.49 -1.35
CA ALA A 220 -26.40 -42.25 -2.16
C ALA A 220 -25.16 -41.40 -2.49
N CYS A 221 -24.01 -41.84 -2.00
CA CYS A 221 -22.66 -41.32 -2.22
C CYS A 221 -21.64 -42.44 -1.98
N MET A 222 -20.35 -42.25 -2.33
CA MET A 222 -19.33 -43.29 -2.12
C MET A 222 -19.24 -43.76 -0.67
N ARG A 223 -19.30 -42.85 0.31
CA ARG A 223 -19.24 -43.14 1.76
C ARG A 223 -20.35 -44.08 2.20
N GLU A 224 -21.59 -43.77 1.82
CA GLU A 224 -22.74 -44.57 2.20
C GLU A 224 -22.80 -45.89 1.43
N ARG A 225 -22.45 -45.88 0.13
CA ARG A 225 -22.33 -47.13 -0.65
C ARG A 225 -21.23 -48.04 -0.11
N ALA A 226 -20.10 -47.48 0.32
CA ALA A 226 -19.02 -48.26 0.94
C ALA A 226 -19.46 -48.91 2.26
N GLU A 227 -20.19 -48.18 3.10
CA GLU A 227 -20.76 -48.69 4.36
C GLU A 227 -21.79 -49.80 4.12
N THR A 228 -22.67 -49.61 3.14
CA THR A 228 -23.75 -50.57 2.84
C THR A 228 -23.24 -51.82 2.13
N LEU A 229 -22.27 -51.68 1.23
CA LEU A 229 -21.80 -52.77 0.37
C LEU A 229 -20.57 -53.48 0.95
N SER A 230 -19.92 -53.01 2.01
CA SER A 230 -18.73 -53.66 2.54
C SER A 230 -18.71 -53.62 4.06
N THR A 231 -17.73 -54.25 4.71
CA THR A 231 -17.48 -54.08 6.15
C THR A 231 -16.32 -53.12 6.42
N ILE A 232 -16.18 -52.10 5.55
CA ILE A 232 -15.17 -51.05 5.70
C ILE A 232 -15.28 -50.42 7.10
N SER A 233 -14.13 -50.18 7.73
CA SER A 233 -14.13 -49.59 9.06
C SER A 233 -14.54 -48.12 9.00
N PRO A 234 -15.15 -47.55 10.05
CA PRO A 234 -15.41 -46.11 10.10
C PRO A 234 -14.14 -45.24 9.99
N ILE A 235 -12.97 -45.78 10.35
CA ILE A 235 -11.67 -45.09 10.24
C ILE A 235 -11.28 -44.94 8.76
N ASP A 236 -11.49 -45.98 7.96
CA ASP A 236 -11.21 -45.98 6.51
C ASP A 236 -12.37 -45.42 5.67
N ASN A 237 -13.49 -45.08 6.32
CA ASN A 237 -14.70 -44.52 5.70
C ASN A 237 -15.15 -43.22 6.41
N PRO A 238 -14.27 -42.21 6.59
CA PRO A 238 -14.58 -41.00 7.34
C PRO A 238 -15.71 -40.19 6.70
N LEU A 239 -16.44 -39.43 7.52
CA LEU A 239 -17.46 -38.47 7.08
C LEU A 239 -16.92 -37.06 7.26
N TYR A 240 -17.09 -36.22 6.24
CA TYR A 240 -16.79 -34.79 6.28
C TYR A 240 -18.08 -34.02 6.05
N GLU A 241 -18.27 -32.93 6.81
CA GLU A 241 -19.50 -32.12 6.78
C GLU A 241 -19.41 -30.95 5.77
N SER A 242 -18.24 -30.72 5.19
CA SER A 242 -18.01 -29.62 4.23
C SER A 242 -16.84 -29.90 3.30
N SER A 243 -16.98 -29.47 2.05
CA SER A 243 -15.92 -29.44 1.03
C SER A 243 -14.67 -28.67 1.49
N ALA A 244 -14.80 -27.69 2.40
CA ALA A 244 -13.67 -26.93 2.95
C ALA A 244 -12.71 -27.77 3.83
N THR A 245 -13.17 -28.91 4.34
CA THR A 245 -12.38 -29.83 5.19
C THR A 245 -12.08 -31.16 4.51
N TRP A 246 -12.63 -31.36 3.31
CA TRP A 246 -12.52 -32.57 2.52
C TRP A 246 -11.53 -32.35 1.36
N THR A 247 -10.89 -33.41 0.90
CA THR A 247 -10.03 -33.38 -0.30
C THR A 247 -10.22 -34.64 -1.11
N PHE A 248 -9.85 -34.60 -2.40
CA PHE A 248 -9.89 -35.78 -3.28
C PHE A 248 -9.10 -36.98 -2.72
N SER A 249 -8.07 -36.74 -1.90
CA SER A 249 -7.31 -37.81 -1.24
C SER A 249 -8.20 -38.73 -0.39
N VAL A 250 -9.23 -38.16 0.25
CA VAL A 250 -10.20 -38.91 1.06
C VAL A 250 -10.97 -39.91 0.19
N ALA A 251 -11.49 -39.47 -0.96
CA ALA A 251 -12.25 -40.34 -1.85
C ALA A 251 -11.40 -41.45 -2.47
N LEU A 252 -10.14 -41.14 -2.83
CA LEU A 252 -9.22 -42.13 -3.37
C LEU A 252 -8.86 -43.21 -2.34
N GLU A 253 -8.53 -42.81 -1.11
CA GLU A 253 -8.24 -43.75 -0.01
C GLU A 253 -9.47 -44.58 0.37
N ARG A 254 -10.66 -43.96 0.38
CA ARG A 254 -11.92 -44.69 0.58
C ARG A 254 -12.14 -45.75 -0.50
N ALA A 255 -11.92 -45.41 -1.77
CA ALA A 255 -12.02 -46.37 -2.87
C ALA A 255 -11.02 -47.54 -2.71
N ARG A 256 -9.77 -47.25 -2.34
CA ARG A 256 -8.76 -48.28 -2.06
C ARG A 256 -9.19 -49.22 -0.93
N ALA A 257 -9.66 -48.65 0.18
CA ALA A 257 -10.13 -49.44 1.32
C ALA A 257 -11.40 -50.25 0.98
N TYR A 258 -12.34 -49.66 0.23
CA TYR A 258 -13.55 -50.32 -0.23
C TYR A 258 -13.24 -51.57 -1.05
N TYR A 259 -12.42 -51.47 -2.08
CA TYR A 259 -12.10 -52.61 -2.93
C TYR A 259 -11.28 -53.68 -2.22
N ARG A 260 -10.37 -53.30 -1.32
CA ARG A 260 -9.68 -54.27 -0.44
C ARG A 260 -10.67 -55.05 0.42
N CYS A 261 -11.61 -54.35 1.05
CA CYS A 261 -12.64 -54.95 1.88
C CYS A 261 -13.56 -55.90 1.07
N ARG A 262 -14.00 -55.47 -0.12
CA ARG A 262 -14.81 -56.28 -1.03
C ARG A 262 -14.06 -57.53 -1.49
N TYR A 263 -12.77 -57.41 -1.82
CA TYR A 263 -11.93 -58.55 -2.21
C TYR A 263 -11.82 -59.60 -1.10
N ASP A 264 -11.54 -59.17 0.13
CA ASP A 264 -11.32 -60.05 1.28
C ASP A 264 -12.59 -60.82 1.67
N GLN A 265 -13.75 -60.17 1.54
CA GLN A 265 -15.07 -60.73 1.89
C GLN A 265 -15.75 -61.50 0.77
N GLU A 266 -15.31 -61.34 -0.48
CA GLU A 266 -16.00 -61.94 -1.63
C GLU A 266 -16.08 -63.47 -1.49
N ARG A 267 -17.33 -63.96 -1.40
CA ARG A 267 -17.74 -65.36 -1.33
C ARG A 267 -19.06 -65.54 -2.08
N PRO A 268 -19.33 -66.72 -2.66
CA PRO A 268 -20.61 -67.01 -3.30
C PRO A 268 -21.77 -66.86 -2.31
N ALA A 269 -22.84 -66.15 -2.70
CA ALA A 269 -24.02 -65.98 -1.86
C ALA A 269 -24.86 -67.27 -1.72
N SER A 270 -24.65 -68.24 -2.61
CA SER A 270 -25.29 -69.55 -2.60
C SER A 270 -24.36 -70.58 -3.22
N ALA A 271 -24.60 -71.87 -2.94
CA ALA A 271 -23.88 -72.98 -3.58
C ALA A 271 -24.32 -73.24 -5.04
N SER A 272 -25.00 -72.29 -5.69
CA SER A 272 -25.43 -72.45 -7.07
C SER A 272 -24.28 -72.22 -8.03
N MET A 273 -24.26 -72.95 -9.14
CA MET A 273 -23.15 -72.87 -10.07
C MET A 273 -22.98 -71.46 -10.67
N GLU A 274 -24.10 -70.82 -10.98
CA GLU A 274 -24.09 -69.46 -11.52
C GLU A 274 -23.48 -68.46 -10.51
N GLU A 275 -23.78 -68.60 -9.21
CA GLU A 275 -23.25 -67.69 -8.20
C GLU A 275 -21.77 -67.96 -7.88
N GLU A 276 -21.31 -69.20 -7.94
CA GLU A 276 -19.88 -69.54 -7.87
C GLU A 276 -19.08 -68.87 -9.01
N VAL A 277 -19.60 -68.92 -10.24
CA VAL A 277 -18.99 -68.22 -11.38
C VAL A 277 -18.99 -66.71 -11.12
N ARG A 278 -20.12 -66.12 -10.75
CA ARG A 278 -20.23 -64.66 -10.52
C ARG A 278 -19.30 -64.19 -9.41
N SER A 279 -19.21 -64.93 -8.30
CA SER A 279 -18.32 -64.60 -7.18
C SER A 279 -16.86 -64.63 -7.59
N ALA A 280 -16.44 -65.66 -8.34
CA ALA A 280 -15.08 -65.74 -8.87
C ALA A 280 -14.74 -64.55 -9.79
N LEU A 281 -15.68 -64.15 -10.64
CA LEU A 281 -15.53 -62.99 -11.52
C LEU A 281 -15.49 -61.66 -10.76
N ARG A 282 -16.35 -61.47 -9.75
CA ARG A 282 -16.30 -60.28 -8.87
C ARG A 282 -14.95 -60.19 -8.16
N LYS A 283 -14.45 -61.31 -7.63
CA LYS A 283 -13.14 -61.34 -6.96
C LYS A 283 -12.01 -60.94 -7.91
N ARG A 284 -12.05 -61.37 -9.17
CA ARG A 284 -11.09 -60.93 -10.20
C ARG A 284 -11.21 -59.45 -10.55
N PHE A 285 -12.43 -58.92 -10.62
CA PHE A 285 -12.64 -57.50 -10.83
C PHE A 285 -12.09 -56.67 -9.67
N TYR A 286 -12.31 -57.09 -8.41
CA TYR A 286 -11.79 -56.39 -7.24
C TYR A 286 -10.26 -56.41 -7.18
N ASP A 287 -9.63 -57.53 -7.54
CA ASP A 287 -8.17 -57.65 -7.71
C ASP A 287 -7.65 -56.58 -8.69
N PHE A 288 -8.25 -56.53 -9.88
CA PHE A 288 -7.93 -55.55 -10.91
C PHE A 288 -8.17 -54.11 -10.45
N ALA A 289 -9.29 -53.85 -9.77
CA ALA A 289 -9.63 -52.52 -9.27
C ALA A 289 -8.63 -52.03 -8.22
N MET A 290 -8.15 -52.91 -7.34
CA MET A 290 -7.10 -52.59 -6.37
C MET A 290 -5.79 -52.21 -7.08
N ASP A 291 -5.38 -52.98 -8.08
CA ASP A 291 -4.16 -52.71 -8.86
C ASP A 291 -4.25 -51.37 -9.62
N GLU A 292 -5.41 -51.08 -10.24
CA GLU A 292 -5.62 -49.80 -10.91
C GLU A 292 -5.62 -48.64 -9.90
N LEU A 293 -6.39 -48.73 -8.81
CA LEU A 293 -6.47 -47.68 -7.79
C LEU A 293 -5.15 -47.41 -7.08
N ALA A 294 -4.24 -48.38 -7.02
CA ALA A 294 -2.88 -48.18 -6.51
C ALA A 294 -2.10 -47.15 -7.35
N ARG A 295 -2.45 -46.95 -8.62
CA ARG A 295 -1.85 -45.96 -9.52
C ARG A 295 -2.43 -44.55 -9.35
N GLY A 296 -3.57 -44.43 -8.65
CA GLY A 296 -4.23 -43.16 -8.42
C GLY A 296 -3.37 -42.19 -7.60
N ARG A 297 -3.50 -40.89 -7.89
CA ARG A 297 -2.82 -39.80 -7.19
C ARG A 297 -3.85 -38.75 -6.81
N ALA A 298 -3.66 -38.11 -5.67
CA ALA A 298 -4.57 -37.07 -5.18
C ALA A 298 -3.81 -36.08 -4.30
N TYR A 299 -2.77 -35.47 -4.87
CA TYR A 299 -1.97 -34.47 -4.16
C TYR A 299 -2.49 -33.07 -4.46
N ASP A 300 -2.84 -32.34 -3.41
CA ASP A 300 -3.30 -30.95 -3.46
C ASP A 300 -2.90 -30.25 -2.15
N ASP A 301 -2.09 -29.20 -2.25
CA ASP A 301 -1.65 -28.37 -1.12
C ASP A 301 -2.49 -27.09 -0.97
N GLY A 302 -3.51 -26.91 -1.84
CA GLY A 302 -4.40 -25.76 -1.89
C GLY A 302 -3.82 -24.53 -2.62
N VAL A 303 -2.50 -24.52 -2.90
CA VAL A 303 -1.77 -23.34 -3.40
C VAL A 303 -1.21 -23.57 -4.80
N SER A 304 -0.62 -24.73 -5.04
CA SER A 304 0.08 -25.11 -6.27
C SER A 304 -0.85 -25.80 -7.27
N GLU A 305 -0.34 -26.10 -8.48
CA GLU A 305 -1.02 -27.03 -9.38
C GLU A 305 -1.20 -28.40 -8.69
N PRO A 306 -2.43 -28.93 -8.58
CA PRO A 306 -2.66 -30.25 -8.00
C PRO A 306 -2.24 -31.36 -8.97
N ASP A 307 -1.96 -32.56 -8.45
CA ASP A 307 -1.73 -33.79 -9.22
C ASP A 307 -2.80 -34.82 -8.83
N LEU A 308 -3.88 -34.83 -9.58
CA LEU A 308 -5.04 -35.68 -9.39
C LEU A 308 -5.15 -36.66 -10.55
N TYR A 309 -5.13 -37.94 -10.22
CA TYR A 309 -5.35 -39.01 -11.18
C TYR A 309 -6.23 -40.08 -10.55
N PHE A 310 -7.45 -40.21 -11.07
CA PHE A 310 -8.42 -41.21 -10.66
C PHE A 310 -8.59 -42.23 -11.80
N PRO A 311 -8.00 -43.44 -11.67
CA PRO A 311 -8.12 -44.49 -12.67
C PRO A 311 -9.59 -44.87 -12.86
N LEU A 312 -10.09 -44.82 -14.10
CA LEU A 312 -11.45 -45.24 -14.40
C LEU A 312 -11.54 -46.77 -14.48
N LEU A 313 -12.51 -47.33 -13.76
CA LEU A 313 -12.83 -48.76 -13.80
C LEU A 313 -13.82 -49.05 -14.95
N PRO A 314 -13.68 -50.18 -15.66
CA PRO A 314 -14.48 -50.47 -16.85
C PRO A 314 -15.96 -50.73 -16.49
N LYS A 315 -16.87 -49.94 -17.08
CA LYS A 315 -18.32 -50.07 -16.80
C LYS A 315 -19.08 -51.04 -17.70
N ASN A 316 -18.43 -51.51 -18.77
CA ASN A 316 -19.04 -52.41 -19.76
C ASN A 316 -17.98 -53.28 -20.46
N ALA A 317 -18.44 -54.22 -21.29
CA ALA A 317 -17.57 -55.14 -22.01
C ALA A 317 -16.63 -54.45 -23.02
N ASP A 318 -17.00 -53.28 -23.55
CA ASP A 318 -16.16 -52.56 -24.51
C ASP A 318 -15.02 -51.81 -23.82
N GLU A 319 -15.28 -51.21 -22.66
CA GLU A 319 -14.24 -50.61 -21.80
C GLU A 319 -13.33 -51.70 -21.23
N LEU A 320 -13.89 -52.85 -20.81
CA LEU A 320 -13.13 -54.02 -20.34
C LEU A 320 -12.07 -54.47 -21.36
N LYS A 321 -12.42 -54.50 -22.65
CA LYS A 321 -11.52 -54.93 -23.72
C LYS A 321 -10.25 -54.07 -23.86
N ARG A 322 -10.23 -52.89 -23.24
CA ARG A 322 -9.10 -51.96 -23.24
C ARG A 322 -8.21 -52.09 -22.00
N THR A 323 -8.50 -53.01 -21.09
CA THR A 323 -7.77 -53.16 -19.83
C THR A 323 -7.02 -54.49 -19.74
N SER A 324 -6.10 -54.60 -18.77
CA SER A 324 -5.37 -55.82 -18.46
C SER A 324 -6.30 -56.98 -18.08
N LEU A 325 -7.47 -56.69 -17.50
CA LEU A 325 -8.48 -57.69 -17.15
C LEU A 325 -9.00 -58.50 -18.36
N TYR A 326 -8.88 -57.95 -19.58
CA TYR A 326 -9.20 -58.65 -20.82
C TYR A 326 -8.02 -59.43 -21.42
N THR A 327 -6.83 -58.84 -21.37
CA THR A 327 -5.64 -59.38 -22.06
C THR A 327 -4.84 -60.37 -21.22
N ASP A 328 -4.82 -60.19 -19.90
CA ASP A 328 -3.90 -60.91 -19.03
C ASP A 328 -4.41 -62.33 -18.73
N PRO A 329 -3.50 -63.30 -18.55
CA PRO A 329 -3.87 -64.69 -18.31
C PRO A 329 -4.34 -64.89 -16.86
N LEU A 330 -5.56 -64.43 -16.55
CA LEU A 330 -6.13 -64.40 -15.19
C LEU A 330 -7.04 -65.58 -14.85
N PHE A 331 -7.42 -66.39 -15.85
CA PHE A 331 -8.41 -67.47 -15.70
C PHE A 331 -7.79 -68.85 -15.96
N PRO A 332 -8.10 -69.88 -15.16
CA PRO A 332 -7.64 -71.23 -15.42
C PRO A 332 -8.16 -71.81 -16.74
N VAL A 333 -7.35 -72.62 -17.40
CA VAL A 333 -7.70 -73.30 -18.67
C VAL A 333 -7.76 -74.80 -18.47
N SER A 334 -8.81 -75.45 -18.99
CA SER A 334 -8.97 -76.90 -18.95
C SER A 334 -8.01 -77.62 -19.90
N GLY A 335 -7.62 -78.84 -19.52
CA GLY A 335 -6.84 -79.75 -20.36
C GLY A 335 -7.72 -80.50 -21.38
N GLY A 336 -7.09 -81.41 -22.12
CA GLY A 336 -7.77 -82.26 -23.09
C GLY A 336 -7.83 -81.69 -24.51
N ALA A 337 -8.67 -82.33 -25.35
CA ALA A 337 -8.80 -81.98 -26.77
C ALA A 337 -9.48 -80.62 -26.99
N HIS A 338 -10.41 -80.25 -26.10
CA HIS A 338 -11.05 -78.94 -26.06
C HIS A 338 -10.51 -78.14 -24.87
N ARG A 339 -9.94 -76.96 -25.12
CA ARG A 339 -9.35 -76.11 -24.08
C ARG A 339 -10.33 -75.01 -23.71
N TYR A 340 -10.97 -75.14 -22.55
CA TYR A 340 -11.98 -74.21 -22.07
C TYR A 340 -11.42 -73.19 -21.08
N LEU A 341 -11.87 -71.94 -21.17
CA LEU A 341 -11.60 -70.93 -20.14
C LEU A 341 -12.61 -71.06 -18.99
N CYS A 342 -12.12 -71.20 -17.75
CA CYS A 342 -12.93 -71.43 -16.56
C CYS A 342 -12.82 -70.26 -15.56
N ALA A 343 -13.90 -69.95 -14.83
CA ALA A 343 -13.92 -68.79 -13.91
C ALA A 343 -13.04 -68.98 -12.65
N TRP A 344 -12.99 -70.20 -12.10
CA TRP A 344 -12.18 -70.55 -10.92
C TRP A 344 -11.68 -72.00 -10.99
N SER A 345 -10.80 -72.36 -10.07
CA SER A 345 -10.13 -73.68 -10.02
C SER A 345 -11.05 -74.87 -9.78
N GLY A 346 -12.29 -74.66 -9.33
CA GLY A 346 -13.27 -75.71 -9.07
C GLY A 346 -14.30 -75.93 -10.19
N CYS A 347 -14.12 -75.33 -11.39
CA CYS A 347 -15.03 -75.55 -12.52
C CYS A 347 -15.02 -77.06 -12.91
N PRO A 348 -16.18 -77.70 -13.14
CA PRO A 348 -16.24 -79.13 -13.48
C PRO A 348 -15.33 -79.55 -14.65
N SER A 349 -15.21 -78.71 -15.69
CA SER A 349 -14.32 -78.98 -16.81
C SER A 349 -12.84 -79.12 -16.42
N LEU A 350 -12.37 -78.40 -15.40
CA LEU A 350 -11.00 -78.54 -14.87
C LEU A 350 -10.86 -79.83 -14.06
N ALA A 351 -11.89 -80.21 -13.30
CA ALA A 351 -11.89 -81.45 -12.53
C ALA A 351 -11.85 -82.69 -13.44
N GLU A 352 -12.53 -82.64 -14.59
CA GLU A 352 -12.59 -83.73 -15.55
C GLU A 352 -11.33 -83.90 -16.39
N SER A 353 -10.70 -82.78 -16.81
CA SER A 353 -9.63 -82.79 -17.82
C SER A 353 -8.26 -82.30 -17.32
N GLY A 354 -8.17 -81.87 -16.06
CA GLY A 354 -6.99 -81.26 -15.46
C GLY A 354 -6.82 -79.79 -15.87
N SER A 355 -5.90 -79.09 -15.18
CA SER A 355 -5.52 -77.71 -15.54
C SER A 355 -4.36 -77.71 -16.54
N ALA A 356 -4.48 -76.90 -17.58
CA ALA A 356 -3.47 -76.73 -18.63
C ALA A 356 -2.81 -75.33 -18.61
N GLY A 357 -2.84 -74.66 -17.46
CA GLY A 357 -2.30 -73.31 -17.25
C GLY A 357 -3.38 -72.23 -17.13
N MET A 358 -2.99 -70.99 -17.42
CA MET A 358 -3.84 -69.80 -17.35
C MET A 358 -4.05 -69.19 -18.73
N GLY A 359 -5.19 -68.53 -18.92
CA GLY A 359 -5.63 -67.89 -20.16
C GLY A 359 -6.42 -66.62 -19.86
N SER A 360 -6.75 -65.89 -20.93
CA SER A 360 -7.38 -64.57 -20.86
C SER A 360 -8.71 -64.55 -21.62
N LEU A 361 -9.49 -63.48 -21.44
CA LEU A 361 -10.73 -63.29 -22.18
C LEU A 361 -10.48 -63.04 -23.67
N SER A 362 -9.37 -62.40 -24.03
CA SER A 362 -8.99 -62.17 -25.43
C SER A 362 -8.74 -63.47 -26.21
N HIS A 363 -8.29 -64.54 -25.54
CA HIS A 363 -8.09 -65.85 -26.17
C HIS A 363 -9.41 -66.50 -26.62
N ILE A 364 -10.52 -66.23 -25.94
CA ILE A 364 -11.86 -66.66 -26.36
C ILE A 364 -12.28 -65.91 -27.61
N ASP A 365 -12.16 -64.58 -27.62
CA ASP A 365 -12.54 -63.75 -28.77
C ASP A 365 -11.67 -64.04 -30.01
N ALA A 366 -10.40 -64.42 -29.80
CA ALA A 366 -9.48 -64.86 -30.86
C ALA A 366 -9.72 -66.29 -31.35
N GLY A 367 -10.62 -67.05 -30.71
CA GLY A 367 -10.92 -68.45 -31.06
C GLY A 367 -9.83 -69.46 -30.68
N THR A 368 -8.87 -69.06 -29.86
CA THR A 368 -7.77 -69.95 -29.38
C THR A 368 -8.15 -70.79 -28.18
N LEU A 369 -9.18 -70.37 -27.44
CA LEU A 369 -9.84 -71.10 -26.35
C LEU A 369 -11.35 -71.13 -26.62
N GLU A 370 -12.03 -72.13 -26.06
CA GLU A 370 -13.48 -72.28 -26.18
C GLU A 370 -14.21 -71.82 -24.91
N VAL A 371 -15.45 -71.35 -25.04
CA VAL A 371 -16.29 -70.98 -23.89
C VAL A 371 -16.69 -72.26 -23.15
N CYS A 372 -16.35 -72.34 -21.86
CA CYS A 372 -16.71 -73.48 -21.02
C CYS A 372 -18.24 -73.64 -20.94
N PRO A 373 -18.80 -74.85 -21.16
CA PRO A 373 -20.25 -75.08 -21.10
C PRO A 373 -20.85 -74.93 -19.70
N HIS A 374 -20.06 -75.10 -18.65
CA HIS A 374 -20.50 -74.91 -17.26
C HIS A 374 -20.35 -73.47 -16.79
N CYS A 375 -19.18 -72.89 -17.09
CA CYS A 375 -18.79 -71.60 -16.54
C CYS A 375 -19.31 -70.42 -17.39
N GLY A 376 -19.48 -70.58 -18.72
CA GLY A 376 -20.04 -69.55 -19.60
C GLY A 376 -19.21 -68.25 -19.71
N VAL A 377 -17.96 -68.27 -19.22
CA VAL A 377 -17.11 -67.09 -19.08
C VAL A 377 -16.66 -66.58 -20.44
N ASN A 378 -16.90 -65.30 -20.68
CA ASN A 378 -16.40 -64.54 -21.81
C ASN A 378 -16.44 -63.04 -21.44
N ALA A 379 -15.91 -62.18 -22.32
CA ALA A 379 -15.86 -60.73 -22.07
C ALA A 379 -17.23 -60.10 -21.81
N SER A 380 -18.30 -60.57 -22.47
CA SER A 380 -19.67 -60.08 -22.24
C SER A 380 -20.21 -60.50 -20.87
N TYR A 381 -19.92 -61.72 -20.41
CA TYR A 381 -20.34 -62.19 -19.09
C TYR A 381 -19.59 -61.45 -17.98
N MET A 382 -18.27 -61.27 -18.12
CA MET A 382 -17.48 -60.43 -17.21
C MET A 382 -18.00 -58.98 -17.18
N GLY A 383 -18.25 -58.40 -18.35
CA GLY A 383 -18.84 -57.08 -18.50
C GLY A 383 -20.16 -56.92 -17.74
N ARG A 384 -21.05 -57.93 -17.77
CA ARG A 384 -22.32 -57.91 -17.01
C ARG A 384 -22.13 -58.01 -15.50
N VAL A 385 -21.16 -58.80 -15.04
CA VAL A 385 -20.85 -58.93 -13.61
C VAL A 385 -20.35 -57.59 -13.05
N MET A 386 -19.55 -56.85 -13.81
CA MET A 386 -19.07 -55.51 -13.44
C MET A 386 -20.15 -54.43 -13.61
N ALA A 387 -20.96 -54.49 -14.68
CA ALA A 387 -21.93 -53.44 -15.01
C ALA A 387 -23.10 -53.32 -14.01
N ALA A 388 -23.31 -54.34 -13.17
CA ALA A 388 -24.37 -54.36 -12.17
C ALA A 388 -24.24 -53.23 -11.12
N SER A 389 -23.05 -52.67 -10.93
CA SER A 389 -22.77 -51.61 -9.97
C SER A 389 -22.41 -50.25 -10.60
N SER A 390 -22.15 -50.18 -11.90
CA SER A 390 -21.67 -48.95 -12.56
C SER A 390 -22.75 -48.14 -13.30
N SER A 391 -23.97 -48.67 -13.42
CA SER A 391 -25.02 -48.10 -14.29
C SER A 391 -26.27 -47.62 -13.54
N ILE A 392 -26.28 -47.73 -12.22
CA ILE A 392 -27.39 -47.34 -11.34
C ILE A 392 -26.87 -46.41 -10.26
N ASP A 393 -27.67 -45.42 -9.89
CA ASP A 393 -27.39 -44.45 -8.81
C ASP A 393 -27.10 -45.12 -7.45
N ASN A 394 -27.49 -46.37 -7.28
CA ASN A 394 -27.24 -47.17 -6.08
C ASN A 394 -25.85 -47.84 -6.03
N GLY A 395 -24.99 -47.62 -7.02
CA GLY A 395 -23.69 -48.27 -7.14
C GLY A 395 -22.52 -47.40 -6.69
N PHE A 396 -21.50 -48.02 -6.08
CA PHE A 396 -20.29 -47.30 -5.65
C PHE A 396 -19.54 -46.71 -6.84
N GLU A 397 -19.42 -47.47 -7.92
CA GLU A 397 -18.71 -47.14 -9.15
C GLU A 397 -19.36 -45.99 -9.92
N TYR A 398 -20.67 -45.81 -9.77
CA TYR A 398 -21.38 -44.65 -10.30
C TYR A 398 -20.88 -43.36 -9.64
N HIS A 399 -20.86 -43.30 -8.31
CA HIS A 399 -20.37 -42.13 -7.58
C HIS A 399 -18.86 -41.93 -7.72
N TYR A 400 -18.07 -43.02 -7.72
CA TYR A 400 -16.63 -42.94 -7.97
C TYR A 400 -16.31 -42.28 -9.31
N ARG A 401 -17.11 -42.56 -10.35
CA ARG A 401 -16.91 -41.94 -11.66
C ARG A 401 -17.23 -40.44 -11.64
N ILE A 402 -18.26 -40.02 -10.90
CA ILE A 402 -18.55 -38.58 -10.69
C ILE A 402 -17.37 -37.91 -9.98
N VAL A 403 -16.78 -38.55 -8.97
CA VAL A 403 -15.58 -38.03 -8.29
C VAL A 403 -14.38 -37.97 -9.23
N ALA A 404 -14.17 -38.98 -10.05
CA ALA A 404 -13.07 -39.01 -11.02
C ALA A 404 -13.20 -37.89 -12.08
N ASP A 405 -14.40 -37.72 -12.64
CA ASP A 405 -14.69 -36.65 -13.60
C ASP A 405 -14.55 -35.26 -12.94
N ALA A 406 -15.00 -35.12 -11.69
CA ALA A 406 -14.83 -33.90 -10.90
C ALA A 406 -13.35 -33.61 -10.56
N ALA A 407 -12.54 -34.63 -10.31
CA ALA A 407 -11.11 -34.48 -10.04
C ALA A 407 -10.35 -33.97 -11.27
N GLU A 408 -10.66 -34.50 -12.47
CA GLU A 408 -10.05 -34.04 -13.73
C GLU A 408 -10.43 -32.58 -14.04
N GLU A 409 -11.70 -32.21 -13.84
CA GLU A 409 -12.15 -30.84 -14.02
C GLU A 409 -11.57 -29.88 -12.97
N TYR A 410 -11.46 -30.32 -11.72
CA TYR A 410 -10.79 -29.58 -10.65
C TYR A 410 -9.33 -29.32 -11.00
N GLU A 411 -8.57 -30.36 -11.37
CA GLU A 411 -7.15 -30.26 -11.70
C GLU A 411 -6.91 -29.26 -12.83
N SER A 412 -7.63 -29.40 -13.94
CA SER A 412 -7.51 -28.52 -15.10
C SER A 412 -7.94 -27.08 -14.81
N SER A 413 -9.01 -26.87 -14.05
CA SER A 413 -9.51 -25.53 -13.69
C SER A 413 -8.60 -24.84 -12.67
N LYS A 414 -8.11 -25.59 -11.66
CA LYS A 414 -7.19 -25.07 -10.64
C LYS A 414 -5.85 -24.70 -11.26
N LYS A 415 -5.34 -25.51 -12.19
CA LYS A 415 -4.15 -25.17 -12.98
C LYS A 415 -4.29 -23.85 -13.73
N ALA A 416 -5.39 -23.69 -14.48
CA ALA A 416 -5.66 -22.44 -15.18
C ALA A 416 -5.79 -21.25 -14.21
N ALA A 417 -6.41 -21.45 -13.04
CA ALA A 417 -6.51 -20.42 -12.02
C ALA A 417 -5.13 -19.99 -11.48
N VAL A 418 -4.24 -20.95 -11.18
CA VAL A 418 -2.89 -20.68 -10.68
C VAL A 418 -2.07 -19.93 -11.73
N GLU A 419 -2.11 -20.36 -13.00
CA GLU A 419 -1.42 -19.70 -14.11
C GLU A 419 -1.87 -18.23 -14.24
N LYS A 420 -3.18 -17.98 -14.31
CA LYS A 420 -3.73 -16.62 -14.46
C LYS A 420 -3.51 -15.74 -13.25
N THR A 421 -3.57 -16.32 -12.05
CA THR A 421 -3.24 -15.62 -10.82
C THR A 421 -1.78 -15.16 -10.83
N ASN A 422 -0.85 -16.03 -11.27
CA ASN A 422 0.57 -15.66 -11.31
C ASN A 422 0.87 -14.61 -12.39
N GLU A 423 0.26 -14.72 -13.57
CA GLU A 423 0.36 -13.68 -14.62
C GLU A 423 -0.14 -12.32 -14.10
N ALA A 424 -1.29 -12.29 -13.42
CA ALA A 424 -1.82 -11.07 -12.81
C ALA A 424 -0.88 -10.52 -11.72
N LYS A 425 -0.33 -11.39 -10.86
CA LYS A 425 0.62 -11.01 -9.80
C LYS A 425 1.88 -10.37 -10.38
N ASP A 426 2.46 -10.94 -11.44
CA ASP A 426 3.66 -10.40 -12.07
C ASP A 426 3.40 -9.00 -12.66
N LEU A 427 2.24 -8.83 -13.32
CA LEU A 427 1.82 -7.55 -13.89
C LEU A 427 1.61 -6.47 -12.82
N VAL A 428 0.87 -6.80 -11.76
CA VAL A 428 0.58 -5.90 -10.63
C VAL A 428 1.85 -5.56 -9.86
N THR A 429 2.75 -6.54 -9.69
CA THR A 429 4.06 -6.34 -9.04
C THR A 429 4.89 -5.31 -9.81
N ASN A 430 4.91 -5.37 -11.14
CA ASN A 430 5.59 -4.36 -11.96
C ASN A 430 5.01 -2.95 -11.74
N THR A 431 3.68 -2.81 -11.73
CA THR A 431 3.03 -1.53 -11.40
C THR A 431 3.42 -1.04 -10.01
N PHE A 432 3.43 -1.93 -9.02
CA PHE A 432 3.81 -1.57 -7.65
C PHE A 432 5.30 -1.26 -7.48
N ASP A 433 6.18 -1.88 -8.27
CA ASP A 433 7.60 -1.51 -8.34
C ASP A 433 7.77 -0.09 -8.92
N ALA A 434 6.99 0.27 -9.94
CA ALA A 434 6.98 1.63 -10.49
C ALA A 434 6.46 2.65 -9.47
N LEU A 435 5.36 2.34 -8.77
CA LEU A 435 4.82 3.19 -7.70
C LEU A 435 5.79 3.33 -6.53
N GLY A 436 6.48 2.25 -6.14
CA GLY A 436 7.49 2.29 -5.09
C GLY A 436 8.67 3.20 -5.43
N ARG A 437 9.16 3.14 -6.69
CA ARG A 437 10.17 4.08 -7.20
C ARG A 437 9.66 5.53 -7.18
N ALA A 438 8.45 5.76 -7.67
CA ALA A 438 7.84 7.09 -7.67
C ALA A 438 7.67 7.68 -6.27
N LEU A 439 7.31 6.85 -5.30
CA LEU A 439 7.15 7.24 -3.90
C LEU A 439 8.48 7.54 -3.22
N ALA A 440 9.53 6.74 -3.49
CA ALA A 440 10.88 7.03 -3.01
C ALA A 440 11.44 8.34 -3.59
N ASP A 441 11.20 8.59 -4.88
CA ASP A 441 11.63 9.81 -5.55
C ASP A 441 10.76 11.02 -5.18
N ALA A 442 9.57 10.84 -4.58
CA ALA A 442 8.68 11.94 -4.21
C ALA A 442 9.35 12.97 -3.29
N VAL A 443 10.32 12.54 -2.47
CA VAL A 443 11.13 13.42 -1.61
C VAL A 443 12.08 14.29 -2.42
N SER A 444 12.51 13.86 -3.61
CA SER A 444 13.36 14.67 -4.50
C SER A 444 12.57 15.73 -5.28
N TYR A 445 11.24 15.69 -5.23
CA TYR A 445 10.34 16.62 -5.92
C TYR A 445 9.89 17.82 -5.07
N ARG A 446 10.52 18.00 -3.90
CA ARG A 446 10.24 19.05 -2.93
C ARG A 446 10.69 20.41 -3.45
N ILE A 447 10.04 21.47 -2.97
CA ILE A 447 10.48 22.84 -3.27
C ILE A 447 11.54 23.23 -2.24
N GLU A 448 12.77 23.40 -2.70
CA GLU A 448 13.82 24.04 -1.92
C GLU A 448 13.94 25.51 -2.35
N ALA A 449 13.73 26.43 -1.41
CA ALA A 449 13.86 27.85 -1.65
C ALA A 449 15.03 28.44 -0.87
N PHE A 450 15.72 29.37 -1.53
CA PHE A 450 16.93 30.00 -1.02
C PHE A 450 16.82 31.52 -1.22
N PRO A 451 15.82 32.18 -0.59
CA PRO A 451 15.46 33.56 -0.89
C PRO A 451 16.51 34.59 -0.45
N PRO A 452 16.45 35.82 -0.99
CA PRO A 452 17.07 36.97 -0.36
C PRO A 452 16.64 37.08 1.10
N GLY A 453 17.56 37.46 1.99
CA GLY A 453 17.24 37.64 3.41
C GLY A 453 17.21 36.36 4.23
N ARG A 454 17.49 35.18 3.64
CA ARG A 454 17.51 33.89 4.37
C ARG A 454 18.47 33.84 5.58
N PHE A 455 19.45 34.75 5.67
CA PHE A 455 20.33 34.87 6.82
C PHE A 455 19.93 35.99 7.78
N GLY A 456 18.97 36.82 7.39
CA GLY A 456 18.43 37.94 8.15
C GLY A 456 18.49 39.26 7.41
N VAL A 457 17.85 40.26 8.01
CA VAL A 457 17.88 41.67 7.60
C VAL A 457 18.58 42.51 8.67
N VAL A 458 19.41 43.46 8.24
CA VAL A 458 20.05 44.46 9.10
C VAL A 458 19.46 45.83 8.80
N VAL A 459 19.03 46.55 9.83
CA VAL A 459 18.51 47.92 9.72
C VAL A 459 19.36 48.87 10.55
N ALA A 460 19.78 49.97 9.94
CA ALA A 460 20.42 51.09 10.62
C ALA A 460 19.50 52.31 10.55
N VAL A 461 19.17 52.88 11.70
CA VAL A 461 18.34 54.08 11.80
C VAL A 461 19.19 55.18 12.40
N SER A 462 19.39 56.26 11.64
CA SER A 462 20.02 57.47 12.14
C SER A 462 18.97 58.53 12.42
N ALA A 463 19.10 59.22 13.54
CA ALA A 463 18.19 60.25 13.99
C ALA A 463 18.95 61.53 14.28
N ASP A 464 18.47 62.64 13.72
CA ASP A 464 18.88 63.98 14.11
C ASP A 464 17.78 64.56 15.00
N ALA A 465 18.13 64.84 16.27
CA ALA A 465 17.19 65.32 17.28
C ALA A 465 17.60 66.70 17.77
N SER A 466 16.71 67.68 17.62
CA SER A 466 16.85 68.98 18.25
C SER A 466 16.44 68.90 19.72
N ALA A 467 17.18 69.59 20.59
CA ALA A 467 16.89 69.69 22.01
C ALA A 467 16.51 71.13 22.36
N GLU A 468 15.47 71.34 23.17
CA GLU A 468 15.30 72.63 23.82
C GLU A 468 16.36 72.80 24.91
N ALA A 469 16.99 73.98 24.96
CA ALA A 469 18.09 74.25 25.89
C ALA A 469 17.61 74.11 27.37
N PRO A 470 18.27 73.27 28.20
CA PRO A 470 17.89 73.06 29.59
C PRO A 470 18.38 74.26 30.43
N ALA A 471 17.58 75.33 30.43
CA ALA A 471 17.74 76.55 31.22
C ALA A 471 18.98 77.44 30.93
N ALA A 472 18.81 78.75 31.09
CA ALA A 472 19.76 79.80 30.68
C ALA A 472 21.13 79.81 31.41
N PHE A 473 21.31 79.00 32.46
CA PHE A 473 22.54 78.98 33.29
C PHE A 473 23.41 77.73 33.10
N VAL A 474 22.99 76.77 32.27
CA VAL A 474 23.80 75.61 31.87
C VAL A 474 24.03 75.68 30.35
N THR A 475 25.29 75.67 29.94
CA THR A 475 25.66 75.45 28.53
C THR A 475 25.57 73.95 28.27
N ALA A 476 24.36 73.44 28.05
CA ALA A 476 24.21 72.15 27.41
C ALA A 476 24.49 72.31 25.91
N PRO A 477 24.99 71.27 25.22
CA PRO A 477 25.00 71.27 23.76
C PRO A 477 23.57 71.57 23.26
N GLY A 478 23.42 72.60 22.43
CA GLY A 478 22.11 72.97 21.85
C GLY A 478 21.60 71.99 20.78
N ASP A 479 22.42 70.99 20.48
CA ASP A 479 22.15 69.87 19.58
C ASP A 479 22.52 68.59 20.34
N LEU A 480 21.58 67.66 20.47
CA LEU A 480 21.84 66.36 21.11
C LEU A 480 22.78 65.49 20.25
N GLY A 481 23.01 65.88 18.99
CA GLY A 481 23.83 65.18 18.02
C GLY A 481 23.05 64.13 17.24
N SER A 482 23.69 63.55 16.22
CA SER A 482 23.15 62.45 15.43
C SER A 482 23.32 61.13 16.18
N PHE A 483 22.23 60.40 16.40
CA PHE A 483 22.26 59.05 17.00
C PHE A 483 22.01 58.01 15.92
N THR A 484 22.75 56.91 15.93
CA THR A 484 22.50 55.77 15.04
C THR A 484 22.29 54.50 15.85
N ALA A 485 21.15 53.84 15.65
CA ALA A 485 20.91 52.48 16.14
C ALA A 485 21.03 51.48 15.00
N ILE A 486 21.47 50.27 15.33
CA ILE A 486 21.59 49.17 14.37
C ILE A 486 20.93 47.96 15.00
N SER A 487 20.01 47.35 14.26
CA SER A 487 19.35 46.11 14.64
C SER A 487 19.45 45.08 13.52
N ALA A 488 19.24 43.82 13.88
CA ALA A 488 19.13 42.75 12.93
C ALA A 488 18.06 41.76 13.37
N SER A 489 17.36 41.20 12.40
CA SER A 489 16.36 40.17 12.61
C SER A 489 16.66 38.97 11.71
N THR A 490 16.26 37.78 12.16
CA THR A 490 16.30 36.55 11.36
C THR A 490 15.05 35.70 11.63
N CYS A 491 14.68 34.83 10.70
CA CYS A 491 13.60 33.86 10.91
C CYS A 491 14.05 32.66 11.75
N VAL A 492 13.22 32.29 12.73
CA VAL A 492 13.33 31.02 13.47
C VAL A 492 12.01 30.27 13.36
N GLU A 493 12.07 28.94 13.22
CA GLU A 493 10.87 28.11 13.21
C GLU A 493 10.22 28.06 14.60
N ASP A 494 8.93 28.38 14.66
CA ASP A 494 8.10 28.16 15.82
C ASP A 494 7.36 26.81 15.68
N PRO A 495 7.71 25.79 16.49
CA PRO A 495 7.07 24.48 16.41
C PRO A 495 5.65 24.45 16.99
N SER A 496 5.21 25.53 17.66
CA SER A 496 3.87 25.64 18.23
C SER A 496 2.81 26.08 17.23
N GLU A 497 3.23 26.63 16.08
CA GLU A 497 2.34 27.05 14.99
C GLU A 497 2.53 26.15 13.77
N ASN A 498 1.41 25.69 13.21
CA ASN A 498 1.39 24.84 12.04
C ASN A 498 0.92 25.63 10.82
N VAL A 499 1.82 25.83 9.85
CA VAL A 499 1.53 26.54 8.58
C VAL A 499 0.45 25.82 7.76
N MET A 500 0.26 24.51 8.00
CA MET A 500 -0.70 23.68 7.28
C MET A 500 -2.12 23.74 7.85
N ALA A 501 -2.31 24.26 9.07
CA ALA A 501 -3.64 24.30 9.71
C ALA A 501 -4.66 25.09 8.88
N SER A 502 -4.28 26.23 8.30
CA SER A 502 -5.16 27.03 7.44
C SER A 502 -5.46 26.38 6.09
N LEU A 503 -4.54 25.56 5.57
CA LEU A 503 -4.76 24.81 4.33
C LEU A 503 -5.68 23.62 4.56
N LEU A 504 -5.53 22.93 5.70
CA LEU A 504 -6.40 21.86 6.16
C LEU A 504 -7.82 22.35 6.45
N ASP A 505 -7.97 23.50 7.10
CA ASP A 505 -9.28 24.08 7.39
C ASP A 505 -10.02 24.48 6.10
N GLY A 506 -9.33 25.14 5.16
CA GLY A 506 -9.91 25.48 3.85
C GLY A 506 -10.28 24.26 3.00
N ALA A 507 -9.45 23.21 3.01
CA ALA A 507 -9.74 21.96 2.32
C ALA A 507 -10.90 21.18 2.97
N ARG A 508 -11.04 21.24 4.31
CA ARG A 508 -12.13 20.55 5.04
C ARG A 508 -13.47 21.27 4.93
N GLU A 509 -13.48 22.61 4.83
CA GLU A 509 -14.72 23.40 4.66
C GLU A 509 -15.34 23.24 3.27
N GLU A 510 -14.56 22.99 2.21
CA GLU A 510 -15.09 22.71 0.86
C GLU A 510 -15.60 21.26 0.68
N VAL A 511 -15.34 20.37 1.65
CA VAL A 511 -15.68 18.93 1.58
C VAL A 511 -17.12 18.62 2.03
N ASP A 512 -17.90 19.63 2.46
CA ASP A 512 -19.30 19.44 2.83
C ASP A 512 -20.27 19.90 1.72
N SER A 513 -20.93 18.90 1.11
CA SER A 513 -22.17 18.94 0.31
C SER A 513 -22.12 18.88 -1.23
N GLU A 514 -22.78 17.81 -1.71
CA GLU A 514 -23.50 17.65 -3.00
C GLU A 514 -22.74 17.76 -4.33
N LEU A 515 -21.90 16.75 -4.68
CA LEU A 515 -21.70 16.38 -6.10
C LEU A 515 -21.19 14.93 -6.28
N VAL A 516 -22.11 14.05 -6.69
CA VAL A 516 -21.94 12.58 -6.75
C VAL A 516 -21.10 12.09 -7.93
N ALA A 517 -20.29 11.05 -7.63
CA ALA A 517 -19.64 10.03 -8.48
C ALA A 517 -18.33 10.39 -9.19
N GLY A 518 -17.24 10.48 -8.41
CA GLY A 518 -15.86 10.31 -8.90
C GLY A 518 -14.84 11.31 -8.35
N GLY A 519 -15.28 12.50 -7.92
CA GLY A 519 -14.41 13.56 -7.38
C GLY A 519 -14.11 13.45 -5.89
N ASP A 520 -15.10 13.08 -5.06
CA ASP A 520 -14.98 13.04 -3.59
C ASP A 520 -13.98 12.00 -3.08
N VAL A 521 -13.76 10.91 -3.81
CA VAL A 521 -12.77 9.91 -3.41
C VAL A 521 -11.36 10.47 -3.59
N ALA A 522 -11.09 11.18 -4.69
CA ALA A 522 -9.80 11.83 -4.89
C ALA A 522 -9.56 12.98 -3.90
N LEU A 523 -10.59 13.77 -3.58
CA LEU A 523 -10.52 14.84 -2.59
C LEU A 523 -10.42 14.30 -1.15
N GLY A 524 -11.15 13.24 -0.83
CA GLY A 524 -11.05 12.53 0.44
C GLY A 524 -9.68 11.88 0.63
N ILE A 525 -9.15 11.23 -0.42
CA ILE A 525 -7.77 10.72 -0.45
C ILE A 525 -6.79 11.88 -0.26
N TRP A 526 -7.01 13.00 -0.94
CA TRP A 526 -6.14 14.16 -0.80
C TRP A 526 -6.13 14.74 0.62
N GLY A 527 -7.29 14.82 1.28
CA GLY A 527 -7.38 15.20 2.70
C GLY A 527 -6.54 14.29 3.59
N VAL A 528 -6.60 12.97 3.37
CA VAL A 528 -5.74 11.99 4.06
C VAL A 528 -4.26 12.20 3.73
N MET A 529 -3.92 12.57 2.49
CA MET A 529 -2.52 12.85 2.10
C MET A 529 -1.98 14.14 2.72
N ILE A 530 -2.83 15.14 2.97
CA ILE A 530 -2.41 16.36 3.69
C ILE A 530 -2.13 16.02 5.16
N ASP A 531 -2.95 15.19 5.80
CA ASP A 531 -2.66 14.70 7.15
C ASP A 531 -1.36 13.84 7.17
N ALA A 532 -1.07 13.09 6.10
CA ALA A 532 0.16 12.33 5.95
C ALA A 532 1.42 13.19 5.80
N TYR A 533 1.31 14.44 5.32
CA TYR A 533 2.45 15.37 5.22
C TYR A 533 3.16 15.60 6.56
N GLY A 534 2.37 15.77 7.63
CA GLY A 534 2.87 15.93 9.00
C GLY A 534 2.99 14.63 9.80
N GLY A 535 2.35 13.54 9.35
CA GLY A 535 2.33 12.25 10.04
C GLY A 535 3.31 11.20 9.51
N GLY A 536 3.93 11.43 8.35
CA GLY A 536 4.88 10.50 7.73
C GLY A 536 4.23 9.19 7.25
N VAL A 537 5.06 8.15 7.09
CA VAL A 537 4.65 6.87 6.49
C VAL A 537 3.51 6.15 7.23
N ASP A 538 3.42 6.30 8.56
CA ASP A 538 2.38 5.63 9.36
C ASP A 538 0.99 6.22 9.08
N ALA A 539 0.91 7.55 8.92
CA ALA A 539 -0.34 8.23 8.55
C ALA A 539 -0.76 7.87 7.11
N LEU A 540 0.21 7.78 6.20
CA LEU A 540 -0.02 7.35 4.82
C LEU A 540 -0.56 5.90 4.76
N ALA A 541 0.11 4.97 5.42
CA ALA A 541 -0.28 3.56 5.44
C ALA A 541 -1.67 3.36 6.08
N SER A 542 -1.92 4.01 7.22
CA SER A 542 -3.22 3.94 7.91
C SER A 542 -4.36 4.49 7.04
N GLY A 543 -4.09 5.57 6.30
CA GLY A 543 -5.04 6.15 5.35
C GLY A 543 -5.42 5.18 4.23
N ILE A 544 -4.42 4.53 3.64
CA ILE A 544 -4.61 3.57 2.54
C ILE A 544 -5.34 2.31 3.02
N GLU A 545 -4.98 1.78 4.19
CA GLU A 545 -5.69 0.67 4.81
C GLU A 545 -7.16 1.02 5.05
N SER A 546 -7.46 2.23 5.53
CA SER A 546 -8.85 2.69 5.71
C SER A 546 -9.62 2.75 4.39
N ILE A 547 -8.98 3.13 3.29
CA ILE A 547 -9.59 3.17 1.96
C ILE A 547 -9.85 1.75 1.46
N LEU A 548 -8.85 0.88 1.50
CA LEU A 548 -8.93 -0.50 1.01
C LEU A 548 -9.94 -1.34 1.80
N ASN A 549 -10.04 -1.13 3.12
CA ASN A 549 -11.06 -1.77 3.96
C ASN A 549 -12.50 -1.40 3.58
N GLY A 550 -12.69 -0.28 2.88
CA GLY A 550 -14.00 0.14 2.36
C GLY A 550 -14.40 -0.55 1.05
N ILE A 551 -13.51 -1.33 0.42
CA ILE A 551 -13.70 -1.92 -0.90
C ILE A 551 -13.90 -3.44 -0.76
N PRO A 552 -14.89 -4.04 -1.47
CA PRO A 552 -15.10 -5.49 -1.43
C PRO A 552 -14.01 -6.22 -2.24
N LEU A 553 -12.86 -6.46 -1.62
CA LEU A 553 -11.68 -7.06 -2.29
C LEU A 553 -11.64 -8.60 -2.29
N ILE A 554 -12.63 -9.25 -1.66
CA ILE A 554 -12.69 -10.70 -1.54
C ILE A 554 -13.21 -11.30 -2.84
N GLY A 555 -12.38 -12.10 -3.51
CA GLY A 555 -12.73 -12.85 -4.72
C GLY A 555 -12.22 -14.30 -4.66
N PRO A 556 -12.76 -15.21 -5.47
CA PRO A 556 -12.37 -16.63 -5.52
C PRO A 556 -10.87 -16.88 -5.74
N SER A 557 -10.18 -16.04 -6.52
CA SER A 557 -8.74 -16.14 -6.76
C SER A 557 -7.87 -15.64 -5.60
N GLY A 558 -8.44 -14.85 -4.68
CA GLY A 558 -7.69 -14.17 -3.62
C GLY A 558 -6.77 -13.03 -4.11
N LEU A 559 -6.83 -12.66 -5.39
CA LEU A 559 -5.97 -11.63 -5.98
C LEU A 559 -6.15 -10.25 -5.34
N GLY A 560 -7.38 -9.83 -5.08
CA GLY A 560 -7.67 -8.53 -4.45
C GLY A 560 -7.05 -8.38 -3.06
N THR A 561 -7.18 -9.40 -2.22
CA THR A 561 -6.56 -9.42 -0.88
C THR A 561 -5.03 -9.41 -0.97
N TRP A 562 -4.46 -10.24 -1.84
CA TRP A 562 -3.02 -10.25 -2.07
C TRP A 562 -2.49 -8.89 -2.54
N ALA A 563 -3.15 -8.25 -3.51
CA ALA A 563 -2.73 -6.96 -4.06
C ALA A 563 -2.82 -5.84 -3.00
N SER A 564 -3.87 -5.85 -2.17
CA SER A 564 -4.03 -4.92 -1.05
C SER A 564 -2.90 -5.04 -0.03
N ASP A 565 -2.56 -6.27 0.38
CA ASP A 565 -1.48 -6.55 1.33
C ASP A 565 -0.13 -6.14 0.75
N GLU A 566 0.11 -6.45 -0.52
CA GLU A 566 1.36 -6.15 -1.21
C GLU A 566 1.59 -4.65 -1.39
N LEU A 567 0.55 -3.89 -1.77
CA LEU A 567 0.61 -2.43 -1.85
C LEU A 567 0.98 -1.82 -0.49
N THR A 568 0.25 -2.22 0.56
CA THR A 568 0.42 -1.72 1.93
C THR A 568 1.84 -2.03 2.46
N ARG A 569 2.33 -3.24 2.20
CA ARG A 569 3.70 -3.66 2.57
C ARG A 569 4.74 -2.75 1.94
N ARG A 570 4.65 -2.48 0.63
CA ARG A 570 5.63 -1.68 -0.12
C ARG A 570 5.68 -0.23 0.34
N ILE A 571 4.54 0.36 0.68
CA ILE A 571 4.48 1.73 1.20
C ILE A 571 5.19 1.83 2.55
N ARG A 572 4.97 0.86 3.44
CA ARG A 572 5.63 0.79 4.75
C ARG A 572 7.16 0.67 4.62
N ASP A 573 7.64 -0.02 3.60
CA ASP A 573 9.08 -0.25 3.38
C ASP A 573 9.87 1.01 2.98
N ILE A 574 9.20 2.08 2.50
CA ILE A 574 9.87 3.29 1.96
C ILE A 574 10.28 4.30 3.05
N GLY A 575 9.60 4.32 4.20
CA GLY A 575 10.03 5.11 5.36
C GLY A 575 10.00 6.63 5.15
N LEU A 576 8.87 7.19 4.70
CA LEU A 576 8.67 8.64 4.58
C LEU A 576 8.70 9.33 5.95
N GLU A 577 9.67 10.24 6.13
CA GLU A 577 9.78 11.09 7.31
C GLU A 577 8.76 12.25 7.26
N PRO A 578 8.20 12.68 8.40
CA PRO A 578 7.35 13.87 8.48
C PRO A 578 8.08 15.14 8.02
N ALA A 579 7.38 16.00 7.28
CA ALA A 579 7.92 17.30 6.89
C ALA A 579 7.82 18.34 8.04
N SER A 580 8.72 19.33 8.06
CA SER A 580 8.63 20.45 9.01
C SER A 580 7.42 21.34 8.70
N THR A 581 6.51 21.47 9.67
CA THR A 581 5.30 22.29 9.57
C THR A 581 5.39 23.61 10.35
N GLY A 582 6.51 23.88 11.02
CA GLY A 582 6.69 25.05 11.88
C GLY A 582 6.65 26.37 11.11
N ALA A 583 5.98 27.38 11.68
CA ALA A 583 5.90 28.70 11.06
C ALA A 583 7.19 29.51 11.29
N PRO A 584 7.84 30.07 10.24
CA PRO A 584 8.94 30.99 10.44
C PRO A 584 8.43 32.30 11.09
N LYS A 585 9.13 32.73 12.14
CA LYS A 585 8.87 34.00 12.84
C LYS A 585 10.14 34.85 12.93
N PRO A 586 10.04 36.16 12.65
CA PRO A 586 11.17 37.07 12.79
C PRO A 586 11.52 37.27 14.26
N VAL A 587 12.80 37.19 14.59
CA VAL A 587 13.33 37.45 15.93
C VAL A 587 14.57 38.34 15.85
N VAL A 588 14.67 39.30 16.78
CA VAL A 588 15.84 40.18 16.89
C VAL A 588 17.04 39.38 17.38
N ILE A 589 18.17 39.53 16.70
CA ILE A 589 19.42 38.84 17.01
C ILE A 589 20.60 39.81 17.03
N ASN A 590 21.72 39.36 17.58
CA ASN A 590 22.95 40.13 17.47
C ASN A 590 23.34 40.28 15.99
N THR A 591 23.49 41.53 15.55
CA THR A 591 23.76 41.86 14.13
C THR A 591 24.99 41.16 13.54
N ARG A 592 25.93 40.70 14.38
CA ARG A 592 27.07 39.90 13.94
C ARG A 592 26.66 38.61 13.21
N HIS A 593 25.61 37.93 13.66
CA HIS A 593 25.19 36.65 13.08
C HIS A 593 24.71 36.79 11.62
N VAL A 594 24.18 37.96 11.25
CA VAL A 594 23.78 38.28 9.88
C VAL A 594 24.96 38.84 9.08
N LEU A 595 25.72 39.77 9.66
CA LEU A 595 26.83 40.44 8.97
C LEU A 595 28.02 39.51 8.69
N ASP A 596 28.26 38.47 9.50
CA ASP A 596 29.29 37.45 9.21
C ASP A 596 28.96 36.63 7.93
N ARG A 597 27.76 36.78 7.36
CA ARG A 597 27.30 36.09 6.13
C ARG A 597 27.40 36.95 4.88
N VAL A 598 27.88 38.20 4.97
CA VAL A 598 27.98 39.12 3.83
C VAL A 598 29.29 39.90 3.85
N ASP A 599 29.92 40.05 2.69
CA ASP A 599 31.07 40.93 2.52
C ASP A 599 30.61 42.30 2.03
N GLY A 600 31.07 43.38 2.68
CA GLY A 600 30.73 44.72 2.25
C GLY A 600 31.22 45.84 3.18
N PRO A 601 31.31 47.07 2.68
CA PRO A 601 31.85 48.21 3.44
C PRO A 601 31.03 48.56 4.69
N LEU A 602 29.71 48.31 4.67
CA LEU A 602 28.85 48.49 5.84
C LEU A 602 29.08 47.40 6.90
N ALA A 603 29.13 46.13 6.47
CA ALA A 603 29.46 45.01 7.36
C ALA A 603 30.83 45.23 8.01
N GLU A 604 31.84 45.61 7.23
CA GLU A 604 33.16 45.97 7.74
C GLU A 604 33.13 47.15 8.71
N ALA A 605 32.37 48.20 8.42
CA ALA A 605 32.27 49.38 9.29
C ALA A 605 31.62 49.03 10.64
N ILE A 606 30.52 48.28 10.62
CA ILE A 606 29.80 47.87 11.85
C ILE A 606 30.65 46.89 12.66
N MET A 607 31.33 45.95 12.01
CA MET A 607 32.22 45.00 12.68
C MET A 607 33.41 45.69 13.32
N ARG A 608 34.04 46.67 12.65
CA ARG A 608 35.13 47.48 13.23
C ARG A 608 34.67 48.29 14.45
N VAL A 609 33.46 48.84 14.45
CA VAL A 609 32.91 49.55 15.62
C VAL A 609 32.70 48.58 16.79
N LYS A 610 32.23 47.36 16.53
CA LYS A 610 32.05 46.32 17.54
C LYS A 610 33.35 45.73 18.09
N GLU A 611 34.44 45.77 17.33
CA GLU A 611 35.77 45.30 17.79
C GLU A 611 36.51 46.34 18.65
N VAL A 612 36.15 47.62 18.54
CA VAL A 612 36.77 48.75 19.27
C VAL A 612 36.04 49.06 20.59
N ALA A 613 34.77 48.65 20.73
CA ALA A 613 34.01 48.73 21.98
C ALA A 613 34.31 47.50 22.87
N PRO A 614 34.82 47.69 24.11
CA PRO A 614 35.18 46.59 25.02
C PRO A 614 33.99 45.80 25.58
#